data_AF-U3B6M2-F1
#
_entry.id   AF-U3B6M2-F1
#
_cell.length_a   1.000
_cell.length_b   1.000
_cell.length_c   1.000
_cell.angle_alpha   90.00
_cell.angle_beta   90.00
_cell.angle_gamma   90.00
#
_symmetry.space_group_name_H-M   'P 1'
#
loop_
_entity.id
_entity.type
_entity.pdbx_description
1 polymer ?
#
loop_
_entity_poly.entity_id
_entity_poly.type
_entity_poly.pdbx_seq_one_letter_code
_entity_poly.pdbx_strand_id
1 'polypeptide(L)'
;MKYQWIASLSALFIINAAHASTDITSREYKLLLDTDKFTYQSEASDVANYTVQLASVISQAINRNVSGNASLDKERFVSYWDVPNACTLRTLGYSFRDRVSRYDANDRDAALKFRSSDRFISAYEDLASNRSKAESKLEDDLLLGSDDDISIKVSHSTKISGYGKNINKIDDIYDDFPGFAAKYGVIDADTPLNRVGNITMYERRYKGQEIDLGQFDADLVVSLWYDNPAPLPGSKPVIAEASFDYADNQGEYTPKVVQRAQQAFLAMGKMSDWVKLEGITKTQFVYQYDAQFCSGQ
;
A
#
# COMPACT_ATOMS: atom_id res chain seq x y z
N MET A 1 -65.57 1.71 33.03
CA MET A 1 -64.57 1.55 31.95
C MET A 1 -63.30 2.25 32.37
N LYS A 2 -62.22 1.50 32.61
CA LYS A 2 -60.88 2.05 32.90
C LYS A 2 -60.10 2.06 31.59
N TYR A 3 -59.67 3.22 31.10
CA TYR A 3 -58.71 3.32 30.01
C TYR A 3 -57.31 3.48 30.61
N GLN A 4 -56.49 2.43 30.48
CA GLN A 4 -55.04 2.49 30.71
C GLN A 4 -54.39 3.12 29.47
N TRP A 5 -53.62 4.18 29.69
CA TRP A 5 -52.73 4.74 28.69
C TRP A 5 -51.37 4.05 28.83
N ILE A 6 -51.00 3.27 27.83
CA ILE A 6 -49.64 2.71 27.69
C ILE A 6 -48.78 3.83 27.11
N ALA A 7 -47.84 4.34 27.91
CA ALA A 7 -46.79 5.22 27.43
C ALA A 7 -45.71 4.37 26.72
N SER A 8 -45.64 4.47 25.39
CA SER A 8 -44.55 3.89 24.61
C SER A 8 -43.25 4.66 24.88
N LEU A 9 -42.31 4.02 25.58
CA LEU A 9 -40.92 4.47 25.64
C LEU A 9 -40.30 4.32 24.24
N SER A 10 -40.17 5.42 23.51
CA SER A 10 -39.37 5.46 22.29
C SER A 10 -37.90 5.59 22.69
N ALA A 11 -37.14 4.49 22.60
CA ALA A 11 -35.70 4.53 22.75
C ALA A 11 -35.10 5.26 21.54
N LEU A 12 -34.65 6.50 21.73
CA LEU A 12 -33.77 7.16 20.77
C LEU A 12 -32.43 6.42 20.79
N PHE A 13 -32.21 5.58 19.78
CA PHE A 13 -30.86 5.17 19.40
C PHE A 13 -30.15 6.41 18.84
N ILE A 14 -29.27 7.01 19.64
CA ILE A 14 -28.28 7.94 19.13
C ILE A 14 -27.32 7.10 18.29
N ILE A 15 -27.55 7.09 16.99
CA ILE A 15 -26.56 6.61 16.02
C ILE A 15 -25.44 7.64 16.08
N ASN A 16 -24.38 7.35 16.81
CA ASN A 16 -23.12 8.06 16.63
C ASN A 16 -22.69 7.75 15.20
N ALA A 17 -22.96 8.68 14.28
CA ALA A 17 -22.26 8.72 13.02
C ALA A 17 -20.78 8.91 13.37
N ALA A 18 -20.02 7.83 13.36
CA ALA A 18 -18.57 7.91 13.44
C ALA A 18 -18.13 8.72 12.22
N HIS A 19 -17.84 10.00 12.43
CA HIS A 19 -17.23 10.81 11.39
C HIS A 19 -15.87 10.18 11.09
N ALA A 20 -15.61 9.90 9.80
CA ALA A 20 -14.31 9.40 9.38
C ALA A 20 -13.23 10.36 9.87
N SER A 21 -12.25 9.84 10.64
CA SER A 21 -11.14 10.67 11.07
C SER A 21 -10.32 11.06 9.85
N THR A 22 -10.00 12.34 9.76
CA THR A 22 -9.08 12.83 8.73
C THR A 22 -7.63 12.63 9.13
N ASP A 23 -7.34 12.17 10.34
CA ASP A 23 -5.99 12.05 10.89
C ASP A 23 -5.16 11.02 10.12
N ILE A 24 -4.02 11.49 9.61
CA ILE A 24 -3.06 10.61 8.93
C ILE A 24 -2.43 9.73 10.01
N THR A 25 -2.75 8.44 9.99
CA THR A 25 -2.26 7.50 11.00
C THR A 25 -0.93 6.85 10.64
N SER A 26 -0.41 7.13 9.44
CA SER A 26 0.93 6.73 9.04
C SER A 26 1.47 7.54 7.88
N ARG A 27 2.79 7.60 7.76
CA ARG A 27 3.50 8.23 6.66
C ARG A 27 4.53 7.27 6.11
N GLU A 28 4.42 6.92 4.83
CA GLU A 28 5.35 6.04 4.13
C GLU A 28 6.10 6.81 3.05
N TYR A 29 7.43 6.77 3.12
CA TYR A 29 8.35 7.44 2.19
C TYR A 29 8.95 6.39 1.27
N LYS A 30 8.75 6.53 -0.05
CA LYS A 30 9.10 5.54 -1.06
C LYS A 30 10.09 6.09 -2.07
N LEU A 31 11.10 5.29 -2.37
CA LEU A 31 12.16 5.62 -3.31
C LEU A 31 12.35 4.47 -4.29
N LEU A 32 12.32 4.77 -5.59
CA LEU A 32 12.63 3.79 -6.62
C LEU A 32 14.14 3.57 -6.71
N LEU A 33 14.53 2.30 -6.71
CA LEU A 33 15.92 1.87 -6.87
C LEU A 33 16.19 1.45 -8.31
N ASP A 34 17.45 1.51 -8.70
CA ASP A 34 17.91 0.99 -9.98
C ASP A 34 17.86 -0.55 -9.98
N THR A 35 16.98 -1.10 -10.81
CA THR A 35 16.79 -2.54 -10.96
C THR A 35 18.04 -3.25 -11.47
N ASP A 36 18.95 -2.54 -12.16
CA ASP A 36 20.19 -3.11 -12.67
C ASP A 36 21.19 -3.47 -11.56
N LYS A 37 20.95 -3.03 -10.31
CA LYS A 37 21.73 -3.39 -9.13
C LYS A 37 21.36 -4.73 -8.50
N PHE A 38 20.30 -5.37 -8.97
CA PHE A 38 19.77 -6.57 -8.36
C PHE A 38 19.63 -7.69 -9.38
N THR A 39 19.98 -8.90 -8.96
CA THR A 39 19.57 -10.13 -9.65
C THR A 39 19.00 -11.11 -8.65
N TYR A 40 18.14 -12.02 -9.09
CA TYR A 40 17.54 -13.01 -8.20
C TYR A 40 18.57 -13.88 -7.46
N GLN A 41 19.76 -14.09 -8.02
CA GLN A 41 20.84 -14.84 -7.37
C GLN A 41 21.56 -14.04 -6.27
N SER A 42 21.73 -12.73 -6.45
CA SER A 42 22.57 -11.86 -5.61
C SER A 42 21.80 -10.88 -4.73
N GLU A 43 20.48 -10.77 -4.92
CA GLU A 43 19.65 -9.73 -4.29
C GLU A 43 19.78 -9.66 -2.77
N ALA A 44 19.97 -10.78 -2.07
CA ALA A 44 20.15 -10.75 -0.61
C ALA A 44 21.43 -9.99 -0.21
N SER A 45 22.55 -10.23 -0.90
CA SER A 45 23.79 -9.48 -0.69
C SER A 45 23.71 -8.04 -1.20
N ASP A 46 23.00 -7.81 -2.31
CA ASP A 46 22.83 -6.48 -2.88
C ASP A 46 22.00 -5.59 -1.95
N VAL A 47 20.90 -6.12 -1.41
CA VAL A 47 20.07 -5.46 -0.39
C VAL A 47 20.87 -5.20 0.88
N ALA A 48 21.66 -6.16 1.35
CA ALA A 48 22.52 -5.96 2.53
C ALA A 48 23.55 -4.82 2.29
N ASN A 49 24.17 -4.78 1.12
CA ASN A 49 25.12 -3.72 0.75
C ASN A 49 24.43 -2.35 0.69
N TYR A 50 23.28 -2.27 0.01
CA TYR A 50 22.49 -1.04 -0.07
C TYR A 50 22.10 -0.54 1.32
N THR A 51 21.55 -1.40 2.16
CA THR A 51 21.02 -1.03 3.48
C THR A 51 22.10 -0.63 4.49
N VAL A 52 23.32 -1.15 4.37
CA VAL A 52 24.48 -0.67 5.15
C VAL A 52 24.88 0.76 4.76
N GLN A 53 24.96 1.05 3.45
CA GLN A 53 25.27 2.40 2.97
C GLN A 53 24.17 3.40 3.32
N LEU A 54 22.91 2.97 3.17
CA LEU A 54 21.72 3.74 3.51
C LEU A 54 21.69 4.14 4.98
N ALA A 55 21.97 3.18 5.88
CA ALA A 55 22.06 3.42 7.31
C ALA A 55 23.08 4.51 7.64
N SER A 56 24.25 4.50 7.00
CA SER A 56 25.29 5.52 7.19
C SER A 56 24.85 6.90 6.71
N VAL A 57 24.24 6.98 5.51
CA VAL A 57 23.80 8.25 4.91
C VAL A 57 22.66 8.87 5.73
N ILE A 58 21.66 8.07 6.13
CA ILE A 58 20.55 8.54 6.97
C ILE A 58 21.08 8.99 8.33
N SER A 59 21.91 8.17 8.99
CA SER A 59 22.42 8.49 10.34
C SER A 59 23.16 9.82 10.37
N GLN A 60 23.95 10.10 9.33
CA GLN A 60 24.64 11.38 9.16
C GLN A 60 23.65 12.54 8.92
N ALA A 61 22.63 12.33 8.08
CA ALA A 61 21.70 13.38 7.68
C ALA A 61 20.82 13.88 8.84
N ILE A 62 20.39 12.99 9.74
CA ILE A 62 19.48 13.33 10.84
C ILE A 62 20.13 13.33 12.23
N ASN A 63 21.43 13.01 12.30
CA ASN A 63 22.21 12.88 13.53
C ASN A 63 21.53 11.94 14.54
N ARG A 64 21.16 10.76 14.06
CA ARG A 64 20.49 9.66 14.80
C ARG A 64 20.95 8.31 14.27
N ASN A 65 20.56 7.23 14.94
CA ASN A 65 21.00 5.89 14.55
C ASN A 65 20.00 5.26 13.58
N VAL A 66 20.53 4.45 12.67
CA VAL A 66 19.79 3.38 12.01
C VAL A 66 20.30 2.07 12.58
N SER A 67 19.39 1.22 13.08
CA SER A 67 19.73 -0.02 13.77
C SER A 67 19.15 -1.25 13.06
N GLY A 68 19.58 -2.45 13.48
CA GLY A 68 19.13 -3.71 12.90
C GLY A 68 19.83 -4.09 11.59
N ASN A 69 19.34 -5.16 10.97
CA ASN A 69 19.87 -5.69 9.71
C ASN A 69 18.72 -6.13 8.81
N ALA A 70 18.79 -5.79 7.52
CA ALA A 70 17.80 -6.23 6.57
C ALA A 70 17.96 -7.74 6.31
N SER A 71 16.86 -8.47 6.41
CA SER A 71 16.77 -9.87 6.04
C SER A 71 15.46 -10.14 5.31
N LEU A 72 15.40 -11.24 4.57
CA LEU A 72 14.19 -11.59 3.81
C LEU A 72 13.05 -11.88 4.79
N ASP A 73 11.99 -11.06 4.72
CA ASP A 73 10.85 -11.08 5.63
C ASP A 73 9.64 -11.78 4.98
N LYS A 74 9.35 -11.45 3.71
CA LYS A 74 8.21 -12.03 2.99
C LYS A 74 8.54 -12.37 1.55
N GLU A 75 7.93 -13.46 1.11
CA GLU A 75 7.85 -13.87 -0.29
C GLU A 75 6.39 -14.11 -0.63
N ARG A 76 5.88 -13.40 -1.63
CA ARG A 76 4.45 -13.47 -1.97
C ARG A 76 4.19 -13.21 -3.43
N PHE A 77 3.15 -13.83 -3.92
CA PHE A 77 2.53 -13.52 -5.20
C PHE A 77 1.58 -12.35 -5.03
N VAL A 78 1.63 -11.38 -5.93
CA VAL A 78 0.78 -10.20 -5.90
C VAL A 78 0.06 -10.04 -7.22
N SER A 79 -1.23 -9.74 -7.16
CA SER A 79 -2.08 -9.52 -8.33
C SER A 79 -3.02 -8.36 -8.07
N TYR A 80 -3.35 -7.65 -9.14
CA TYR A 80 -4.36 -6.60 -9.12
C TYR A 80 -5.57 -7.08 -9.92
N TRP A 81 -6.75 -6.68 -9.49
CA TRP A 81 -8.02 -7.07 -10.10
C TRP A 81 -8.78 -5.82 -10.48
N ASP A 82 -9.31 -5.79 -11.69
CA ASP A 82 -10.14 -4.68 -12.21
C ASP A 82 -11.04 -5.20 -13.34
N VAL A 83 -11.95 -4.36 -13.82
CA VAL A 83 -12.86 -4.66 -14.92
C VAL A 83 -12.08 -4.61 -16.23
N PRO A 84 -12.02 -5.70 -17.02
CA PRO A 84 -11.32 -5.70 -18.30
C PRO A 84 -11.95 -4.66 -19.24
N ASN A 85 -11.14 -4.09 -20.13
CA ASN A 85 -11.47 -3.04 -21.10
C ASN A 85 -11.82 -1.67 -20.49
N ALA A 86 -12.39 -1.61 -19.30
CA ALA A 86 -12.82 -0.36 -18.68
C ALA A 86 -11.87 0.16 -17.60
N CYS A 87 -11.14 -0.74 -16.91
CA CYS A 87 -10.35 -0.42 -15.72
C CYS A 87 -11.13 0.47 -14.75
N THR A 88 -12.37 0.06 -14.46
CA THR A 88 -13.35 0.83 -13.72
C THR A 88 -12.84 1.23 -12.34
N LEU A 89 -12.21 0.32 -11.59
CA LEU A 89 -11.66 0.62 -10.27
C LEU A 89 -10.56 1.67 -10.37
N ARG A 90 -9.60 1.47 -11.28
CA ARG A 90 -8.52 2.45 -11.51
C ARG A 90 -9.06 3.83 -11.88
N THR A 91 -10.05 3.89 -12.77
CA THR A 91 -10.66 5.15 -13.23
C THR A 91 -11.37 5.88 -12.10
N LEU A 92 -11.92 5.14 -11.13
CA LEU A 92 -12.52 5.67 -9.90
C LEU A 92 -11.48 6.00 -8.82
N GLY A 93 -10.18 5.82 -9.06
CA GLY A 93 -9.12 6.07 -8.07
C GLY A 93 -8.86 4.92 -7.09
N TYR A 94 -9.44 3.74 -7.35
CA TYR A 94 -9.28 2.53 -6.54
C TYR A 94 -8.25 1.56 -7.12
N SER A 95 -7.75 0.70 -6.25
CA SER A 95 -7.05 -0.53 -6.63
C SER A 95 -7.49 -1.65 -5.70
N PHE A 96 -7.84 -2.80 -6.27
CA PHE A 96 -8.10 -4.01 -5.53
C PHE A 96 -6.94 -4.98 -5.73
N ARG A 97 -6.28 -5.36 -4.64
CA ARG A 97 -5.03 -6.11 -4.66
C ARG A 97 -5.17 -7.39 -3.84
N ASP A 98 -4.71 -8.48 -4.44
CA ASP A 98 -4.59 -9.80 -3.84
C ASP A 98 -3.11 -10.10 -3.59
N ARG A 99 -2.80 -10.66 -2.42
CA ARG A 99 -1.45 -11.08 -2.02
C ARG A 99 -1.53 -12.46 -1.42
N VAL A 100 -0.75 -13.40 -1.94
CA VAL A 100 -0.71 -14.79 -1.47
C VAL A 100 0.71 -15.12 -1.07
N SER A 101 0.93 -15.62 0.15
CA SER A 101 2.24 -16.12 0.57
C SER A 101 2.74 -17.19 -0.40
N ARG A 102 4.05 -17.17 -0.71
CA ARG A 102 4.71 -18.22 -1.49
C ARG A 102 4.64 -19.58 -0.79
N TYR A 103 4.52 -19.57 0.54
CA TYR A 103 4.67 -20.75 1.39
C TYR A 103 3.35 -21.33 1.90
N ASP A 104 2.30 -20.51 1.99
CA ASP A 104 0.97 -20.93 2.42
C ASP A 104 -0.11 -20.20 1.61
N ALA A 105 -0.85 -20.94 0.78
CA ALA A 105 -1.92 -20.36 -0.02
C ALA A 105 -3.09 -19.80 0.83
N ASN A 106 -3.20 -20.20 2.10
CA ASN A 106 -4.20 -19.67 3.04
C ASN A 106 -3.74 -18.37 3.72
N ASP A 107 -2.44 -18.08 3.70
CA ASP A 107 -1.90 -16.77 4.07
C ASP A 107 -2.07 -15.82 2.89
N ARG A 108 -3.32 -15.35 2.75
CA ARG A 108 -3.79 -14.52 1.65
C ARG A 108 -4.44 -13.25 2.18
N ASP A 109 -4.08 -12.11 1.61
CA ASP A 109 -4.66 -10.81 1.93
C ASP A 109 -5.35 -10.25 0.69
N ALA A 110 -6.56 -9.71 0.85
CA ALA A 110 -7.16 -8.79 -0.12
C ALA A 110 -7.17 -7.37 0.45
N ALA A 111 -6.91 -6.38 -0.39
CA ALA A 111 -6.95 -4.98 0.03
C ALA A 111 -7.61 -4.11 -1.04
N LEU A 112 -8.62 -3.34 -0.62
CA LEU A 112 -9.15 -2.22 -1.40
C LEU A 112 -8.44 -0.95 -0.94
N LYS A 113 -7.91 -0.18 -1.89
CA LYS A 113 -7.18 1.07 -1.61
C LYS A 113 -7.66 2.16 -2.55
N PHE A 114 -8.07 3.28 -1.98
CA PHE A 114 -8.34 4.53 -2.69
C PHE A 114 -7.19 5.51 -2.49
N ARG A 115 -6.90 6.33 -3.52
CA ARG A 115 -5.83 7.33 -3.43
C ARG A 115 -6.22 8.63 -4.11
N SER A 116 -6.00 9.76 -3.43
CA SER A 116 -6.17 11.10 -3.97
C SER A 116 -4.98 11.99 -3.61
N SER A 117 -4.82 13.12 -4.32
CA SER A 117 -3.93 14.20 -3.85
C SER A 117 -4.55 15.01 -2.70
N ASP A 118 -5.85 14.84 -2.46
CA ASP A 118 -6.57 15.52 -1.39
C ASP A 118 -6.81 14.58 -0.21
N ARG A 119 -6.42 15.06 0.98
CA ARG A 119 -6.56 14.35 2.24
C ARG A 119 -8.00 14.09 2.62
N PHE A 120 -8.87 15.09 2.48
CA PHE A 120 -10.28 14.98 2.85
C PHE A 120 -11.01 14.05 1.89
N ILE A 121 -10.74 14.16 0.59
CA ILE A 121 -11.31 13.22 -0.39
C ILE A 121 -10.95 11.78 -0.02
N SER A 122 -9.68 11.51 0.32
CA SER A 122 -9.25 10.16 0.70
C SER A 122 -9.86 9.70 2.03
N ALA A 123 -9.86 10.56 3.04
CA ALA A 123 -10.38 10.25 4.38
C ALA A 123 -11.88 9.97 4.37
N TYR A 124 -12.64 10.66 3.52
CA TYR A 124 -14.09 10.50 3.42
C TYR A 124 -14.53 9.35 2.51
N GLU A 125 -13.63 8.69 1.79
CA GLU A 125 -14.00 7.43 1.15
C GLU A 125 -14.23 6.36 2.21
N ASP A 126 -15.39 5.70 2.13
CA ASP A 126 -15.73 4.60 3.02
C ASP A 126 -15.17 3.29 2.46
N LEU A 127 -14.01 2.89 3.00
CA LEU A 127 -13.39 1.60 2.75
C LEU A 127 -13.61 0.62 3.91
N ALA A 128 -14.53 0.88 4.85
CA ALA A 128 -14.80 -0.03 5.94
C ALA A 128 -15.22 -1.40 5.38
N SER A 129 -14.72 -2.46 6.03
CA SER A 129 -15.09 -3.83 5.70
C SER A 129 -15.92 -4.44 6.82
N ASN A 130 -16.86 -5.32 6.45
CA ASN A 130 -17.64 -6.12 7.40
C ASN A 130 -16.89 -7.39 7.89
N ARG A 131 -15.66 -7.61 7.45
CA ARG A 131 -14.85 -8.78 7.83
C ARG A 131 -14.12 -8.55 9.16
N SER A 132 -14.05 -9.59 10.00
CA SER A 132 -13.48 -9.50 11.35
C SER A 132 -11.96 -9.29 11.41
N LYS A 133 -11.23 -9.60 10.34
CA LYS A 133 -9.77 -9.40 10.21
C LYS A 133 -9.43 -8.22 9.30
N ALA A 134 -10.33 -7.24 9.22
CA ALA A 134 -10.13 -6.02 8.46
C ALA A 134 -9.32 -5.00 9.26
N GLU A 135 -8.32 -4.41 8.62
CA GLU A 135 -7.48 -3.35 9.18
C GLU A 135 -7.49 -2.17 8.21
N SER A 136 -7.97 -1.01 8.66
CA SER A 136 -8.03 0.22 7.89
C SER A 136 -6.87 1.15 8.24
N LYS A 137 -6.39 1.88 7.23
CA LYS A 137 -5.27 2.81 7.36
C LYS A 137 -5.47 4.02 6.46
N LEU A 138 -5.28 5.22 7.01
CA LEU A 138 -5.17 6.47 6.26
C LEU A 138 -3.71 6.93 6.31
N GLU A 139 -3.05 6.93 5.15
CA GLU A 139 -1.61 7.15 5.06
C GLU A 139 -1.23 8.21 4.02
N ASP A 140 -0.21 9.01 4.35
CA ASP A 140 0.54 9.77 3.34
C ASP A 140 1.51 8.81 2.65
N ASP A 141 1.35 8.64 1.34
CA ASP A 141 2.31 8.02 0.43
C ASP A 141 3.18 9.14 -0.18
N LEU A 142 4.45 9.23 0.23
CA LEU A 142 5.42 10.18 -0.30
C LEU A 142 6.35 9.48 -1.29
N LEU A 143 6.50 10.03 -2.50
CA LEU A 143 7.42 9.53 -3.53
C LEU A 143 8.37 10.65 -3.96
N LEU A 144 9.67 10.35 -3.94
CA LEU A 144 10.72 11.27 -4.36
C LEU A 144 10.89 11.17 -5.88
N GLY A 145 10.75 12.31 -6.56
CA GLY A 145 11.07 12.51 -7.96
C GLY A 145 12.42 13.21 -8.13
N SER A 146 12.73 13.58 -9.37
CA SER A 146 13.92 14.37 -9.72
C SER A 146 13.92 15.73 -9.02
N ASP A 147 15.11 16.34 -8.88
CA ASP A 147 15.31 17.67 -8.28
C ASP A 147 14.75 17.84 -6.85
N ASP A 148 14.80 16.76 -6.06
CA ASP A 148 14.26 16.70 -4.69
C ASP A 148 12.73 16.96 -4.60
N ASP A 149 11.98 16.82 -5.71
CA ASP A 149 10.52 16.97 -5.71
C ASP A 149 9.85 15.82 -4.94
N ILE A 150 8.98 16.15 -4.00
CA ILE A 150 8.25 15.16 -3.21
C ILE A 150 6.78 15.23 -3.59
N SER A 151 6.33 14.22 -4.32
CA SER A 151 4.91 14.04 -4.57
C SER A 151 4.25 13.37 -3.36
N ILE A 152 3.16 13.96 -2.88
CA ILE A 152 2.36 13.42 -1.78
C ILE A 152 1.02 12.96 -2.34
N LYS A 153 0.66 11.72 -2.04
CA LYS A 153 -0.69 11.21 -2.21
C LYS A 153 -1.21 10.73 -0.88
N VAL A 154 -2.46 11.02 -0.58
CA VAL A 154 -3.13 10.45 0.58
C VAL A 154 -3.87 9.21 0.12
N SER A 155 -3.81 8.17 0.92
CA SER A 155 -4.50 6.94 0.58
C SER A 155 -5.22 6.35 1.78
N HIS A 156 -6.43 5.89 1.51
CA HIS A 156 -7.25 5.19 2.48
C HIS A 156 -7.38 3.75 1.99
N SER A 157 -7.03 2.80 2.83
CA SER A 157 -7.06 1.39 2.48
C SER A 157 -7.60 0.55 3.61
N THR A 158 -8.20 -0.57 3.24
CA THR A 158 -8.59 -1.63 4.17
C THR A 158 -8.10 -2.96 3.65
N LYS A 159 -7.32 -3.66 4.47
CA LYS A 159 -6.78 -4.99 4.20
C LYS A 159 -7.58 -6.02 5.00
N ILE A 160 -7.98 -7.11 4.36
CA ILE A 160 -8.63 -8.27 4.97
C ILE A 160 -7.64 -9.43 4.96
N SER A 161 -7.22 -9.87 6.15
CA SER A 161 -6.26 -10.98 6.30
C SER A 161 -6.97 -12.34 6.32
N GLY A 162 -6.35 -13.37 5.71
CA GLY A 162 -6.94 -14.71 5.60
C GLY A 162 -8.09 -14.78 4.60
N TYR A 163 -7.95 -14.08 3.47
CA TYR A 163 -8.97 -13.90 2.45
C TYR A 163 -9.23 -15.18 1.64
N GLY A 164 -10.31 -15.88 1.99
CA GLY A 164 -10.69 -17.15 1.36
C GLY A 164 -11.62 -17.05 0.16
N LYS A 165 -12.06 -15.84 -0.23
CA LYS A 165 -13.03 -15.65 -1.31
C LYS A 165 -12.36 -15.66 -2.68
N ASN A 166 -12.98 -16.31 -3.66
CA ASN A 166 -12.54 -16.20 -5.06
C ASN A 166 -12.92 -14.82 -5.62
N ILE A 167 -12.01 -14.17 -6.32
CA ILE A 167 -12.24 -12.85 -6.93
C ILE A 167 -12.64 -13.08 -8.38
N ASN A 168 -13.89 -12.76 -8.72
CA ASN A 168 -14.46 -13.02 -10.05
C ASN A 168 -15.29 -11.85 -10.59
N LYS A 169 -15.95 -11.06 -9.73
CA LYS A 169 -16.88 -10.00 -10.14
C LYS A 169 -16.95 -8.85 -9.14
N ILE A 170 -17.55 -7.73 -9.54
CA ILE A 170 -17.69 -6.52 -8.71
C ILE A 170 -18.44 -6.80 -7.39
N ASP A 171 -19.43 -7.70 -7.42
CA ASP A 171 -20.12 -8.20 -6.24
C ASP A 171 -19.15 -8.71 -5.16
N ASP A 172 -17.98 -9.21 -5.57
CA ASP A 172 -16.97 -9.68 -4.62
C ASP A 172 -16.37 -8.57 -3.76
N ILE A 173 -16.27 -7.36 -4.32
CA ILE A 173 -15.89 -6.16 -3.59
C ILE A 173 -17.08 -5.63 -2.78
N TYR A 174 -18.31 -5.66 -3.33
CA TYR A 174 -19.50 -5.20 -2.61
C TYR A 174 -19.75 -5.95 -1.31
N ASP A 175 -19.64 -7.28 -1.35
CA ASP A 175 -19.81 -8.14 -0.18
C ASP A 175 -18.86 -7.78 0.97
N ASP A 176 -17.63 -7.40 0.64
CA ASP A 176 -16.57 -7.16 1.62
C ASP A 176 -16.48 -5.69 2.04
N PHE A 177 -16.91 -4.76 1.19
CA PHE A 177 -16.78 -3.30 1.36
C PHE A 177 -18.13 -2.59 1.13
N PRO A 178 -19.04 -2.60 2.13
CA PRO A 178 -20.40 -2.05 1.99
C PRO A 178 -20.43 -0.55 1.66
N GLY A 179 -19.44 0.23 2.10
CA GLY A 179 -19.31 1.65 1.73
C GLY A 179 -19.10 1.85 0.23
N PHE A 180 -18.24 1.01 -0.37
CA PHE A 180 -18.03 0.99 -1.83
C PHE A 180 -19.31 0.56 -2.56
N ALA A 181 -20.03 -0.46 -2.05
CA ALA A 181 -21.31 -0.90 -2.61
C ALA A 181 -22.38 0.19 -2.57
N ALA A 182 -22.50 0.91 -1.44
CA ALA A 182 -23.47 1.98 -1.29
C ALA A 182 -23.20 3.16 -2.25
N LYS A 183 -21.92 3.48 -2.48
CA LYS A 183 -21.52 4.59 -3.36
C LYS A 183 -21.58 4.24 -4.85
N TYR A 184 -21.15 3.03 -5.22
CA TYR A 184 -20.96 2.62 -6.60
C TYR A 184 -21.86 1.47 -7.05
N GLY A 185 -22.91 1.14 -6.30
CA GLY A 185 -23.87 0.06 -6.60
C GLY A 185 -24.66 0.21 -7.90
N VAL A 186 -24.40 1.27 -8.68
CA VAL A 186 -24.87 1.44 -10.05
C VAL A 186 -24.08 0.61 -11.06
N ILE A 187 -22.87 0.16 -10.71
CA ILE A 187 -22.11 -0.79 -11.51
C ILE A 187 -22.80 -2.16 -11.33
N ASP A 188 -23.06 -2.86 -12.43
CA ASP A 188 -23.67 -4.19 -12.37
C ASP A 188 -22.80 -5.12 -11.51
N ALA A 189 -23.39 -5.72 -10.48
CA ALA A 189 -22.70 -6.59 -9.54
C ALA A 189 -22.05 -7.81 -10.23
N ASP A 190 -22.67 -8.31 -11.31
CA ASP A 190 -22.15 -9.42 -12.09
C ASP A 190 -21.07 -9.02 -13.11
N THR A 191 -20.66 -7.74 -13.14
CA THR A 191 -19.54 -7.28 -13.97
C THR A 191 -18.26 -8.06 -13.62
N PRO A 192 -17.62 -8.72 -14.60
CA PRO A 192 -16.43 -9.53 -14.33
C PRO A 192 -15.23 -8.69 -13.85
N LEU A 193 -14.50 -9.25 -12.89
CA LEU A 193 -13.17 -8.81 -12.49
C LEU A 193 -12.13 -9.79 -13.03
N ASN A 194 -11.14 -9.27 -13.74
CA ASN A 194 -10.01 -10.05 -14.22
C ASN A 194 -8.72 -9.56 -13.57
N ARG A 195 -7.76 -10.47 -13.49
CA ARG A 195 -6.39 -10.12 -13.13
C ARG A 195 -5.85 -9.14 -14.18
N VAL A 196 -5.45 -7.96 -13.72
CA VAL A 196 -4.92 -6.89 -14.58
C VAL A 196 -3.71 -7.43 -15.35
N GLY A 197 -3.76 -7.34 -16.69
CA GLY A 197 -2.72 -7.83 -17.60
C GLY A 197 -2.39 -9.33 -17.49
N ASN A 198 -3.26 -10.12 -16.87
CA ASN A 198 -3.04 -11.54 -16.58
C ASN A 198 -1.69 -11.84 -15.89
N ILE A 199 -1.12 -10.87 -15.17
CA ILE A 199 0.20 -10.98 -14.55
C ILE A 199 0.09 -11.29 -13.07
N THR A 200 0.98 -12.16 -12.60
CA THR A 200 1.22 -12.40 -11.18
C THR A 200 2.62 -11.97 -10.86
N MET A 201 2.75 -10.89 -10.10
CA MET A 201 4.05 -10.41 -9.64
C MET A 201 4.56 -11.30 -8.51
N TYR A 202 5.85 -11.50 -8.44
CA TYR A 202 6.51 -12.14 -7.31
C TYR A 202 7.32 -11.10 -6.54
N GLU A 203 6.87 -10.80 -5.32
CA GLU A 203 7.53 -9.86 -4.43
C GLU A 203 8.43 -10.59 -3.43
N ARG A 204 9.64 -10.07 -3.30
CA ARG A 204 10.59 -10.41 -2.25
C ARG A 204 10.86 -9.18 -1.42
N ARG A 205 10.41 -9.23 -0.17
CA ARG A 205 10.45 -8.11 0.77
C ARG A 205 11.50 -8.39 1.84
N TYR A 206 12.41 -7.45 2.00
CA TYR A 206 13.42 -7.42 3.05
C TYR A 206 13.03 -6.38 4.09
N LYS A 207 13.15 -6.73 5.37
CA LYS A 207 12.86 -5.86 6.53
C LYS A 207 13.88 -6.14 7.64
N GLY A 208 13.90 -5.30 8.68
CA GLY A 208 14.64 -5.54 9.92
C GLY A 208 15.59 -4.41 10.31
N GLN A 209 15.60 -3.31 9.54
CA GLN A 209 16.25 -2.07 9.93
C GLN A 209 15.24 -1.02 10.38
N GLU A 210 15.64 -0.19 11.34
CA GLU A 210 14.81 0.86 11.92
C GLU A 210 15.58 2.18 12.00
N ILE A 211 14.93 3.29 11.62
CA ILE A 211 15.47 4.65 11.69
C ILE A 211 14.93 5.34 12.93
N ASP A 212 15.80 5.77 13.85
CA ASP A 212 15.39 6.58 15.02
C ASP A 212 15.01 8.00 14.58
N LEU A 213 13.71 8.28 14.54
CA LEU A 213 13.17 9.63 14.29
C LEU A 213 12.95 10.43 15.60
N GLY A 214 13.11 9.79 16.76
CA GLY A 214 12.99 10.36 18.09
C GLY A 214 11.88 9.73 18.90
N GLN A 215 10.64 10.19 18.71
CA GLN A 215 9.49 9.60 19.40
C GLN A 215 9.07 8.28 18.76
N PHE A 216 9.41 8.08 17.48
CA PHE A 216 9.07 6.91 16.70
C PHE A 216 10.33 6.36 16.05
N ASP A 217 10.35 5.04 15.90
CA ASP A 217 11.25 4.36 14.99
C ASP A 217 10.48 4.10 13.69
N ALA A 218 11.15 4.30 12.55
CA ALA A 218 10.58 4.03 11.25
C ALA A 218 11.13 2.74 10.65
N ASP A 219 10.23 1.87 10.20
CA ASP A 219 10.52 0.55 9.65
C ASP A 219 11.07 0.66 8.23
N LEU A 220 12.31 0.24 8.00
CA LEU A 220 12.92 0.24 6.67
C LEU A 220 12.64 -1.07 5.93
N VAL A 221 12.18 -0.94 4.68
CA VAL A 221 11.80 -2.04 3.80
C VAL A 221 12.50 -1.89 2.45
N VAL A 222 12.98 -3.00 1.90
CA VAL A 222 13.34 -3.09 0.47
C VAL A 222 12.49 -4.15 -0.18
N SER A 223 11.78 -3.80 -1.25
CA SER A 223 10.93 -4.72 -2.00
C SER A 223 11.40 -4.85 -3.45
N LEU A 224 11.68 -6.08 -3.86
CA LEU A 224 12.05 -6.46 -5.23
C LEU A 224 10.89 -7.22 -5.88
N TRP A 225 10.48 -6.81 -7.07
CA TRP A 225 9.33 -7.35 -7.77
C TRP A 225 9.74 -7.94 -9.10
N TYR A 226 9.42 -9.21 -9.31
CA TYR A 226 9.65 -9.94 -10.55
C TYR A 226 8.31 -10.18 -11.26
N ASP A 227 8.31 -10.08 -12.58
CA ASP A 227 7.15 -10.36 -13.45
C ASP A 227 6.96 -11.85 -13.75
N ASN A 228 7.94 -12.69 -13.34
CA ASN A 228 7.87 -14.14 -13.39
C ASN A 228 7.74 -14.73 -11.96
N PRO A 229 6.76 -15.59 -11.68
CA PRO A 229 6.60 -16.23 -10.37
C PRO A 229 7.73 -17.21 -9.99
N ALA A 230 8.53 -17.64 -10.97
CA ALA A 230 9.73 -18.45 -10.77
C ALA A 230 10.94 -17.82 -11.49
N PRO A 231 11.52 -16.73 -10.96
CA PRO A 231 12.66 -16.07 -11.57
C PRO A 231 13.86 -17.02 -11.68
N LEU A 232 14.59 -16.94 -12.79
CA LEU A 232 15.89 -17.60 -12.94
C LEU A 232 16.98 -16.78 -12.23
N PRO A 233 18.12 -17.38 -11.83
CA PRO A 233 19.19 -16.70 -11.10
C PRO A 233 19.62 -15.33 -11.66
N GLY A 234 19.74 -15.19 -12.99
CA GLY A 234 20.13 -13.94 -13.65
C GLY A 234 18.99 -12.95 -13.91
N SER A 235 17.77 -13.24 -13.47
CA SER A 235 16.61 -12.36 -13.67
C SER A 235 16.76 -11.12 -12.81
N LYS A 236 16.51 -9.94 -13.39
CA LYS A 236 16.43 -8.68 -12.66
C LYS A 236 14.98 -8.46 -12.20
N PRO A 237 14.75 -7.77 -11.08
CA PRO A 237 13.42 -7.30 -10.77
C PRO A 237 12.98 -6.26 -11.81
N VAL A 238 11.69 -6.21 -12.12
CA VAL A 238 11.11 -5.15 -12.95
C VAL A 238 10.86 -3.87 -12.15
N ILE A 239 10.80 -3.98 -10.82
CA ILE A 239 10.70 -2.85 -9.88
C ILE A 239 11.51 -3.18 -8.63
N ALA A 240 12.33 -2.23 -8.19
CA ALA A 240 12.98 -2.23 -6.90
C ALA A 240 12.59 -0.95 -6.15
N GLU A 241 12.19 -1.07 -4.89
CA GLU A 241 11.81 0.07 -4.05
C GLU A 241 12.42 -0.07 -2.66
N ALA A 242 12.96 1.02 -2.14
CA ALA A 242 13.19 1.19 -0.71
C ALA A 242 12.07 2.07 -0.14
N SER A 243 11.52 1.68 1.01
CA SER A 243 10.61 2.53 1.75
C SER A 243 10.92 2.53 3.23
N PHE A 244 10.44 3.57 3.92
CA PHE A 244 10.28 3.50 5.35
C PHE A 244 8.96 4.13 5.77
N ASP A 245 8.37 3.60 6.84
CA ASP A 245 7.15 4.17 7.41
C ASP A 245 7.19 4.23 8.93
N TYR A 246 6.45 5.19 9.47
CA TYR A 246 6.10 5.27 10.88
C TYR A 246 4.62 5.53 11.01
N ALA A 247 4.05 5.12 12.14
CA ALA A 247 2.61 5.18 12.38
C ALA A 247 2.30 5.66 13.79
N ASP A 248 1.16 6.32 13.90
CA ASP A 248 0.55 6.67 15.18
C ASP A 248 -0.96 6.61 15.01
N ASN A 249 -1.66 5.88 15.89
CA ASN A 249 -3.10 5.65 15.73
C ASN A 249 -3.92 6.92 15.93
N GLN A 250 -3.35 7.95 16.57
CA GLN A 250 -3.96 9.25 16.77
C GLN A 250 -3.47 10.30 15.75
N GLY A 251 -2.48 9.96 14.90
CA GLY A 251 -1.90 10.89 13.93
C GLY A 251 -1.14 12.06 14.55
N GLU A 252 -0.70 11.95 15.80
CA GLU A 252 -0.02 12.99 16.57
C GLU A 252 1.50 12.98 16.32
N TYR A 253 1.92 13.53 15.19
CA TYR A 253 3.34 13.66 14.85
C TYR A 253 3.93 14.99 15.32
N THR A 254 5.05 14.92 16.03
CA THR A 254 5.82 16.14 16.36
C THR A 254 6.52 16.70 15.12
N PRO A 255 6.73 18.04 15.04
CA PRO A 255 7.47 18.65 13.92
C PRO A 255 8.85 18.03 13.69
N LYS A 256 9.52 17.64 14.78
CA LYS A 256 10.86 17.06 14.76
C LYS A 256 10.90 15.68 14.09
N VAL A 257 9.91 14.83 14.35
CA VAL A 257 9.77 13.52 13.69
C VAL A 257 9.57 13.70 12.19
N VAL A 258 8.65 14.57 11.80
CA VAL A 258 8.33 14.83 10.38
C VAL A 258 9.53 15.43 9.63
N GLN A 259 10.22 16.40 10.23
CA GLN A 259 11.42 17.01 9.63
C GLN A 259 12.55 15.99 9.44
N ARG A 260 12.77 15.10 10.41
CA ARG A 260 13.78 14.05 10.30
C ARG A 260 13.43 13.02 9.26
N ALA A 261 12.17 12.59 9.19
CA ALA A 261 11.72 11.69 8.14
C ALA A 261 11.98 12.29 6.76
N GLN A 262 11.61 13.57 6.55
CA GLN A 262 11.90 14.25 5.28
C GLN A 262 13.40 14.35 5.00
N GLN A 263 14.23 14.70 5.99
CA GLN A 263 15.68 14.77 5.84
C GLN A 263 16.30 13.42 5.52
N ALA A 264 15.86 12.35 6.19
CA ALA A 264 16.26 10.99 5.90
C ALA A 264 15.90 10.63 4.45
N PHE A 265 14.66 10.89 4.03
CA PHE A 265 14.20 10.60 2.68
C PHE A 265 14.99 11.31 1.58
N LEU A 266 15.25 12.61 1.75
CA LEU A 266 16.11 13.38 0.84
C LEU A 266 17.55 12.85 0.82
N ALA A 267 18.06 12.36 1.95
CA ALA A 267 19.39 11.75 2.01
C ALA A 267 19.44 10.41 1.25
N MET A 268 18.38 9.60 1.35
CA MET A 268 18.24 8.37 0.55
C MET A 268 18.30 8.69 -0.95
N GLY A 269 17.58 9.73 -1.40
CA GLY A 269 17.56 10.17 -2.80
C GLY A 269 18.91 10.56 -3.39
N LYS A 270 19.88 10.95 -2.55
CA LYS A 270 21.23 11.35 -2.98
C LYS A 270 22.16 10.17 -3.26
N MET A 271 21.74 8.94 -2.97
CA MET A 271 22.49 7.72 -3.28
C MET A 271 22.37 7.39 -4.78
N SER A 272 22.87 8.26 -5.65
CA SER A 272 22.71 8.20 -7.11
C SER A 272 23.17 6.89 -7.75
N ASP A 273 24.11 6.17 -7.12
CA ASP A 273 24.50 4.83 -7.57
C ASP A 273 23.36 3.82 -7.42
N TRP A 274 22.46 3.98 -6.44
CA TRP A 274 21.40 3.02 -6.13
C TRP A 274 20.01 3.45 -6.61
N VAL A 275 19.82 4.76 -6.81
CA VAL A 275 18.49 5.36 -6.96
C VAL A 275 18.19 5.64 -8.43
N LYS A 276 16.95 5.37 -8.83
CA LYS A 276 16.44 5.71 -10.16
C LYS A 276 15.12 6.46 -10.01
N LEU A 277 15.23 7.79 -9.91
CA LEU A 277 14.09 8.68 -9.65
C LEU A 277 13.08 8.72 -10.82
N GLU A 278 13.55 8.47 -12.04
CA GLU A 278 12.71 8.29 -13.21
C GLU A 278 12.30 6.82 -13.34
N GLY A 279 11.13 6.49 -12.82
CA GLY A 279 10.59 5.13 -12.88
C GLY A 279 9.07 5.08 -12.73
N ILE A 280 8.54 3.87 -12.86
CA ILE A 280 7.10 3.61 -12.75
C ILE A 280 6.80 2.88 -11.44
N THR A 281 5.70 3.27 -10.78
CA THR A 281 5.26 2.61 -9.55
C THR A 281 4.71 1.21 -9.83
N LYS A 282 4.61 0.37 -8.79
CA LYS A 282 4.09 -1.01 -8.90
C LYS A 282 2.70 -1.10 -9.51
N THR A 283 1.79 -0.21 -9.09
CA THR A 283 0.46 -0.15 -9.66
C THR A 283 0.50 0.31 -11.12
N GLN A 284 1.30 1.34 -11.43
CA GLN A 284 1.45 1.81 -12.81
C GLN A 284 2.00 0.73 -13.74
N PHE A 285 3.04 0.01 -13.33
CA PHE A 285 3.61 -1.11 -14.08
C PHE A 285 2.57 -2.15 -14.44
N VAL A 286 1.79 -2.63 -13.45
CA VAL A 286 0.81 -3.70 -13.69
C VAL A 286 -0.25 -3.27 -14.70
N TYR A 287 -0.74 -2.04 -14.63
CA TYR A 287 -1.71 -1.53 -15.61
C TYR A 287 -1.12 -1.14 -16.98
N GLN A 288 0.21 -1.05 -17.10
CA GLN A 288 0.91 -0.81 -18.36
C GLN A 288 1.48 -2.11 -18.97
N TYR A 289 1.48 -3.21 -18.20
CA TYR A 289 2.05 -4.49 -18.61
C TYR A 289 1.36 -5.06 -19.86
N ASP A 290 0.02 -5.00 -19.87
CA ASP A 290 -0.79 -5.29 -21.05
C ASP A 290 -1.63 -4.05 -21.39
N ALA A 291 -1.23 -3.36 -22.45
CA ALA A 291 -1.93 -2.17 -22.92
C ALA A 291 -3.38 -2.45 -23.32
N GLN A 292 -3.73 -3.70 -23.66
CA GLN A 292 -5.08 -4.07 -24.06
C GLN A 292 -6.04 -4.20 -22.88
N PHE A 293 -5.54 -4.40 -21.66
CA PHE A 293 -6.40 -4.65 -20.51
C PHE A 293 -7.31 -3.46 -20.18
N CYS A 294 -6.84 -2.22 -20.35
CA CYS A 294 -7.64 -1.01 -20.12
C CYS A 294 -8.16 -0.34 -21.40
N SER A 295 -7.87 -0.89 -22.58
CA SER A 295 -8.35 -0.33 -23.84
C SER A 295 -9.57 -1.11 -24.29
N GLY A 296 -10.75 -0.72 -23.82
CA GLY A 296 -11.98 -1.04 -24.53
C GLY A 296 -11.86 -0.54 -25.96
N GLN A 297 -12.26 -1.39 -26.90
CA GLN A 297 -12.27 -1.08 -28.33
C GLN A 297 -12.82 0.30 -28.64
#